data_AF-X1CDL4-F1
#
_entry.id   AF-X1CDL4-F1
#
_cell.length_a   1.000
_cell.length_b   1.000
_cell.length_c   1.000
_cell.angle_alpha   90.00
_cell.angle_beta   90.00
_cell.angle_gamma   90.00
#
_symmetry.space_group_name_H-M   'P 1'
#
loop_
_entity.id
_entity.type
_entity.pdbx_description
1 polymer ?
#
loop_
_entity_poly.entity_id
_entity_poly.type
_entity_poly.pdbx_seq_one_letter_code
_entity_poly.pdbx_strand_id
1 'polypeptide(L)'
;MEEGRFRVDANISVRKLGDEYSKERTELKNLNSFRFLEKGLSYEIKRQREILNKGEKLYLETRHFDSKTMTTKSMRIKEEAQDYRYFPEPDLVPIEISREWVDEIKKTVPELPSVRADRIKKQYDI
;
A
#
# COMPACT_ATOMS: atom_id res chain seq x y z
N MET A 1 -12.36 -5.60 -5.55
CA MET A 1 -12.06 -5.97 -4.15
C MET A 1 -13.23 -6.67 -3.47
N GLU A 2 -14.48 -6.47 -3.92
CA GLU A 2 -15.68 -7.08 -3.32
C GLU A 2 -15.62 -8.60 -3.18
N GLU A 3 -15.02 -9.30 -4.13
CA GLU A 3 -14.82 -10.76 -4.04
C GLU A 3 -13.60 -11.17 -3.18
N GLY A 4 -12.92 -10.24 -2.52
CA GLY A 4 -11.76 -10.50 -1.66
C GLY A 4 -10.47 -10.93 -2.39
N ARG A 5 -10.46 -10.96 -3.73
CA ARG A 5 -9.30 -11.36 -4.58
C ARG A 5 -8.13 -10.37 -4.57
N PHE A 6 -8.38 -9.15 -4.12
CA PHE A 6 -7.37 -8.10 -4.00
C PHE A 6 -7.56 -7.41 -2.65
N ARG A 7 -6.49 -7.25 -1.90
CA ARG A 7 -6.47 -6.59 -0.59
C ARG A 7 -5.35 -5.57 -0.56
N VAL A 8 -5.56 -4.46 0.14
CA VAL A 8 -4.57 -3.39 0.28
C VAL A 8 -4.52 -2.96 1.74
N ASP A 9 -3.30 -2.85 2.25
CA ASP A 9 -2.97 -2.08 3.43
C ASP A 9 -2.22 -0.82 2.97
N ALA A 10 -2.55 0.34 3.54
CA ALA A 10 -1.97 1.62 3.13
C ALA A 10 -1.08 2.18 4.26
N ASN A 11 0.15 2.57 3.92
CA ASN A 11 1.07 3.20 4.87
C ASN A 11 1.15 4.70 4.56
N ILE A 12 0.96 5.55 5.58
CA ILE A 12 0.95 6.99 5.39
C ILE A 12 1.67 7.73 6.53
N SER A 13 2.49 8.71 6.14
CA SER A 13 3.05 9.74 6.99
C SER A 13 2.99 11.09 6.26
N VAL A 14 2.70 12.15 7.00
CA VAL A 14 2.75 13.53 6.50
C VAL A 14 3.94 14.26 7.13
N ARG A 15 4.52 15.20 6.38
CA ARG A 15 5.63 16.05 6.84
C ARG A 15 5.44 17.47 6.32
N LYS A 16 6.09 18.45 6.95
CA LYS A 16 6.21 19.78 6.33
C LYS A 16 7.20 19.69 5.18
N LEU A 17 6.98 20.54 4.17
CA LEU A 17 7.89 20.62 3.03
C LEU A 17 9.26 21.11 3.53
N GLY A 18 10.31 20.35 3.21
CA GLY A 18 11.68 20.62 3.66
C GLY A 18 12.14 19.78 4.85
N ASP A 19 11.22 19.21 5.64
CA ASP A 19 11.59 18.30 6.74
C ASP A 19 12.06 16.93 6.23
N GLU A 20 12.86 16.22 7.01
CA GLU A 20 13.17 14.81 6.75
C GLU A 20 11.91 13.93 6.83
N TYR A 21 11.98 12.73 6.25
CA TYR A 21 10.87 11.77 6.34
C TYR A 21 10.71 11.27 7.78
N SER A 22 9.49 11.41 8.31
CA SER A 22 9.11 10.86 9.61
C SER A 22 9.18 9.33 9.59
N LYS A 23 9.74 8.76 10.66
CA LYS A 23 9.76 7.31 10.88
C LYS A 23 8.41 6.81 11.41
N GLU A 24 7.63 7.71 11.99
CA GLU A 24 6.30 7.50 12.51
C GLU A 24 5.30 7.43 11.36
N ARG A 25 4.79 6.21 11.09
CA ARG A 25 3.79 5.98 10.04
C ARG A 25 2.52 5.38 10.63
N THR A 26 1.40 5.69 10.00
CA THR A 26 0.14 5.00 10.24
C THR A 26 -0.04 3.93 9.17
N GLU A 27 -0.28 2.70 9.61
CA GLU A 27 -0.68 1.58 8.75
C GLU A 27 -2.19 1.42 8.81
N LEU A 28 -2.89 1.79 7.73
CA LEU A 28 -4.34 1.67 7.61
C LEU A 28 -4.72 0.33 6.99
N LYS A 29 -5.48 -0.48 7.75
CA LYS A 29 -5.95 -1.82 7.33
C LYS A 29 -7.45 -1.83 7.03
N ASN A 30 -7.88 -2.91 6.37
CA ASN A 30 -9.26 -3.22 6.01
C ASN A 30 -9.86 -2.27 4.94
N LEU A 31 -9.08 -2.01 3.88
CA LEU A 31 -9.51 -1.20 2.75
C LEU A 31 -10.03 -2.11 1.63
N ASN A 32 -11.36 -2.28 1.60
CA ASN A 32 -12.04 -3.22 0.69
C ASN A 32 -12.57 -2.56 -0.60
N SER A 33 -12.24 -1.30 -0.86
CA SER A 33 -12.50 -0.66 -2.15
C SER A 33 -11.50 0.47 -2.43
N PHE A 34 -11.30 0.81 -3.71
CA PHE A 34 -10.50 1.98 -4.10
C PHE A 34 -11.05 3.29 -3.51
N ARG A 35 -12.38 3.41 -3.44
CA ARG A 35 -13.04 4.55 -2.78
C ARG A 35 -12.73 4.60 -1.29
N PHE A 36 -12.72 3.47 -0.59
CA PHE A 36 -12.38 3.43 0.83
C PHE A 36 -10.91 3.71 1.07
N LEU A 37 -10.03 3.27 0.17
CA LEU A 37 -8.61 3.65 0.18
C LEU A 37 -8.44 5.17 0.09
N GLU A 38 -9.07 5.81 -0.90
CA GLU A 38 -9.03 7.26 -1.05
C GLU A 38 -9.57 8.00 0.19
N LYS A 39 -10.74 7.59 0.70
CA LYS A 39 -11.35 8.22 1.88
C LYS A 39 -10.53 8.01 3.15
N GLY A 40 -10.01 6.81 3.36
CA GLY A 40 -9.17 6.45 4.49
C GLY A 40 -7.87 7.26 4.51
N LEU A 41 -7.18 7.36 3.36
CA LEU A 41 -6.00 8.20 3.22
C LEU A 41 -6.32 9.68 3.45
N SER A 42 -7.41 10.18 2.85
CA SER A 42 -7.83 11.58 3.01
C SER A 42 -8.12 11.93 4.48
N TYR A 43 -8.77 11.02 5.22
CA TYR A 43 -9.02 11.18 6.65
C TYR A 43 -7.71 11.21 7.43
N GLU A 44 -6.80 10.27 7.15
CA GLU A 44 -5.54 10.16 7.89
C GLU A 44 -4.60 11.33 7.63
N ILE A 45 -4.55 11.87 6.40
CA ILE A 45 -3.83 13.11 6.09
C ILE A 45 -4.31 14.25 6.97
N LYS A 46 -5.63 14.45 7.09
CA LYS A 46 -6.19 15.53 7.91
C LYS A 46 -5.86 15.34 9.39
N ARG A 47 -6.07 14.13 9.91
CA ARG A 47 -5.76 13.79 11.30
C ARG A 47 -4.29 14.04 11.64
N GLN A 48 -3.36 13.52 10.83
CA GLN A 48 -1.94 13.67 11.11
C GLN A 48 -1.50 15.13 11.04
N ARG A 49 -2.04 15.92 10.10
CA ARG A 49 -1.80 17.37 10.04
C ARG A 49 -2.28 18.09 11.29
N GLU A 50 -3.46 17.75 11.82
CA GLU A 50 -3.98 18.35 13.05
C GLU A 50 -3.11 18.04 14.26
N ILE A 51 -2.65 16.79 14.42
CA ILE A 51 -1.75 16.38 15.50
C ILE A 51 -0.43 17.16 15.43
N LEU A 52 0.21 17.17 14.25
CA LEU A 52 1.49 17.88 14.07
C LEU A 52 1.35 19.40 14.25
N ASN A 53 0.23 20.01 13.85
CA ASN A 53 -0.03 21.43 14.05
C ASN A 53 -0.21 21.81 15.52
N LYS A 54 -0.66 20.88 16.36
CA LYS A 54 -0.73 21.05 17.82
C LYS A 54 0.63 20.85 18.51
N GLY A 55 1.67 20.48 17.76
CA GLY A 55 2.98 20.12 18.31
C GLY A 55 3.00 18.76 19.00
N GLU A 56 1.96 17.94 18.79
CA GLU A 56 1.89 16.58 19.28
C GLU A 56 2.68 15.62 18.38
N LYS A 57 3.10 14.48 18.93
CA LYS A 57 3.84 13.46 18.19
C LYS A 57 2.90 12.44 17.57
N LEU A 58 3.23 12.01 16.36
CA LEU A 58 2.65 10.81 15.77
C LEU A 58 3.29 9.56 16.37
N TYR A 59 2.55 8.47 16.40
CA TYR A 59 3.05 7.17 16.83
C TYR A 59 2.99 6.18 15.67
N LEU A 60 3.88 5.19 15.70
CA LEU A 60 3.78 4.04 14.82
C LEU A 60 2.57 3.21 15.24
N GLU A 61 1.48 3.28 14.48
CA GLU A 61 0.24 2.60 14.84
C GLU A 61 -0.44 1.96 13.63
N THR A 62 -1.11 0.83 13.89
CA THR A 62 -2.03 0.21 12.95
C THR A 62 -3.44 0.69 13.26
N ARG A 63 -4.10 1.28 12.27
CA ARG A 63 -5.48 1.79 12.36
C ARG A 63 -6.42 1.00 11.45
N HIS A 64 -7.69 0.96 11.83
CA HIS A 64 -8.77 0.37 11.05
C HIS A 64 -9.60 1.47 10.40
N PHE A 65 -9.93 1.32 9.12
CA PHE A 65 -10.91 2.18 8.47
C PHE A 65 -12.33 1.64 8.66
N ASP A 66 -13.19 2.42 9.31
CA ASP A 66 -14.61 2.10 9.49
C ASP A 66 -15.42 2.69 8.33
N SER A 67 -15.94 1.82 7.46
CA SER A 67 -16.69 2.22 6.26
C SER A 67 -18.05 2.83 6.55
N LYS A 68 -18.60 2.63 7.76
CA LYS A 68 -19.90 3.21 8.16
C LYS A 68 -19.73 4.67 8.59
N THR A 69 -18.71 4.94 9.41
CA THR A 69 -18.44 6.28 9.93
C THR A 69 -17.49 7.08 9.05
N MET A 70 -16.81 6.43 8.09
CA MET A 70 -15.76 7.01 7.26
C MET A 70 -14.61 7.61 8.08
N THR A 71 -14.29 6.97 9.22
CA THR A 71 -13.22 7.41 10.14
C THR A 71 -12.20 6.29 10.39
N THR A 72 -11.02 6.65 10.90
CA THR A 72 -9.99 5.68 11.32
C THR A 72 -9.97 5.51 12.82
N LYS A 73 -9.91 4.26 13.30
CA LYS A 73 -9.80 3.90 14.73
C LYS A 73 -8.45 3.25 15.00
N SER A 74 -7.79 3.63 16.10
CA SER A 74 -6.55 2.96 16.51
C SER A 74 -6.86 1.53 16.96
N MET A 75 -6.07 0.57 16.50
CA MET A 75 -6.17 -0.82 16.96
C MET A 75 -4.99 -1.20 17.84
N ARG A 76 -3.77 -0.96 17.34
CA ARG A 76 -2.53 -1.33 18.00
C ARG A 76 -1.49 -0.25 17.78
N ILE A 77 -0.91 0.23 18.88
CA ILE A 77 0.31 1.04 18.84
C ILE A 77 1.49 0.06 18.84
N LYS A 78 2.40 0.19 17.88
CA LYS A 78 3.61 -0.64 17.82
C LYS A 78 4.65 0.03 18.72
N GLU A 79 4.83 -0.51 19.91
CA GLU A 79 5.90 -0.09 20.83
C GLU A 79 7.27 -0.62 20.36
N GLU A 80 7.31 -1.83 19.77
CA GLU A 80 8.54 -2.43 19.22
C GLU A 80 8.26 -3.17 17.90
N ALA A 81 9.29 -3.28 17.04
CA ALA A 81 9.23 -4.09 15.83
C ALA A 81 9.27 -5.58 16.22
N GLN A 82 8.29 -6.34 15.74
CA GLN A 82 8.21 -7.77 16.05
C GLN A 82 9.29 -8.54 15.28
N ASP A 83 10.12 -9.31 15.98
CA ASP A 83 11.10 -10.19 15.36
C ASP A 83 10.39 -11.41 14.77
N TYR A 84 10.25 -11.42 13.44
CA TYR A 84 9.65 -12.52 12.70
C TYR A 84 10.56 -13.74 12.56
N ARG A 85 11.83 -13.64 12.98
CA ARG A 85 12.83 -14.73 12.95
C ARG A 85 12.88 -15.40 11.58
N TYR A 86 13.02 -14.59 10.52
CA TYR A 86 13.13 -15.11 9.15
C TYR A 86 14.29 -16.10 9.05
N PHE A 87 14.00 -17.29 8.54
CA PHE A 87 15.00 -18.31 8.19
C PHE A 87 14.54 -19.03 6.91
N PRO A 88 15.48 -19.62 6.14
CA PRO A 88 15.11 -20.43 4.99
C PRO A 88 14.26 -21.61 5.43
N GLU A 89 13.13 -21.83 4.74
CA GLU A 89 12.25 -22.98 4.98
C GLU A 89 13.03 -24.29 4.71
N PRO A 90 13.33 -25.12 5.71
CA PRO A 90 14.17 -26.31 5.55
C PRO A 90 13.55 -27.37 4.65
N ASP A 91 12.22 -27.41 4.56
CA ASP A 91 11.51 -28.39 3.73
C ASP A 91 11.44 -27.97 2.25
N LEU A 92 11.85 -26.75 1.91
CA LEU A 92 11.82 -26.22 0.55
C LEU A 92 13.24 -25.93 0.04
N VAL A 93 13.57 -26.53 -1.11
CA VAL A 93 14.76 -26.14 -1.85
C VAL A 93 14.58 -24.76 -2.49
N PRO A 94 15.67 -24.00 -2.71
CA PRO A 94 15.59 -22.76 -3.48
C PRO A 94 14.92 -22.98 -4.84
N ILE A 95 14.01 -22.08 -5.21
CA ILE A 95 13.36 -22.10 -6.51
C ILE A 95 14.30 -21.43 -7.53
N GLU A 96 14.91 -22.22 -8.40
CA GLU A 96 15.71 -21.72 -9.51
C GLU A 96 14.83 -21.51 -10.75
N ILE A 97 14.85 -20.29 -11.30
CA ILE A 97 14.07 -19.91 -12.48
C ILE A 97 15.06 -19.66 -13.62
N SER A 98 15.02 -20.50 -14.66
CA SER A 98 15.92 -20.37 -15.81
C SER A 98 15.56 -19.16 -16.68
N ARG A 99 16.56 -18.60 -17.36
CA ARG A 99 16.35 -17.42 -18.20
C ARG A 99 15.56 -17.76 -19.46
N GLU A 100 15.77 -18.97 -19.99
CA GLU A 100 15.03 -19.52 -21.12
C GLU A 100 13.54 -19.57 -20.81
N TRP A 101 13.17 -20.01 -19.61
CA TRP A 101 11.76 -20.08 -19.20
C TRP A 101 11.13 -18.69 -19.04
N VAL A 102 11.88 -17.72 -18.50
CA VAL A 102 11.43 -16.32 -18.45
C VAL A 102 11.20 -15.76 -19.84
N ASP A 103 12.11 -16.02 -20.79
CA ASP A 103 12.00 -15.55 -22.17
C ASP A 103 10.85 -16.21 -22.93
N GLU A 104 10.53 -17.47 -22.64
CA GLU A 104 9.33 -18.15 -23.15
C GLU A 104 8.05 -17.52 -22.62
N ILE A 105 7.93 -17.32 -21.30
CA ILE A 105 6.75 -16.70 -20.69
C ILE A 105 6.57 -15.28 -21.22
N LYS A 106 7.65 -14.52 -21.39
CA LYS A 106 7.56 -13.14 -21.89
C LYS A 106 6.90 -13.04 -23.26
N LYS A 107 7.01 -14.08 -24.09
CA LYS A 107 6.34 -14.16 -25.42
C LYS A 107 4.83 -14.42 -25.31
N THR A 108 4.34 -14.94 -24.17
CA THR A 108 2.91 -15.25 -23.95
C THR A 108 2.16 -14.12 -23.25
N VAL A 109 2.88 -13.15 -22.66
CA VAL A 109 2.27 -12.00 -21.99
C VAL A 109 1.51 -11.13 -23.01
N PRO A 110 0.21 -10.87 -22.80
CA PRO A 110 -0.57 -10.04 -23.70
C PRO A 110 -0.15 -8.57 -23.63
N GLU A 111 -0.60 -7.78 -24.61
CA GLU A 111 -0.37 -6.34 -24.65
C GLU A 111 -0.81 -5.67 -23.33
N LEU A 112 0.11 -4.97 -22.69
CA LEU A 112 -0.17 -4.27 -21.43
C LEU A 112 -1.15 -3.10 -21.65
N PRO A 113 -2.01 -2.78 -20.67
CA PRO A 113 -3.00 -1.71 -20.81
C PRO A 113 -2.42 -0.35 -21.22
N SER A 114 -1.24 0.03 -20.70
CA SER A 114 -0.56 1.27 -21.06
C SER A 114 -0.11 1.30 -22.52
N VAL A 115 0.52 0.21 -22.98
CA VAL A 115 0.98 0.05 -24.37
C VAL A 115 -0.21 0.07 -25.33
N ARG A 116 -1.29 -0.63 -24.97
CA ARG A 116 -2.55 -0.62 -25.73
C ARG A 116 -3.14 0.78 -25.82
N ALA A 117 -3.16 1.52 -24.72
CA ALA A 117 -3.66 2.89 -24.71
C ALA A 117 -2.86 3.78 -25.68
N ASP A 118 -1.54 3.73 -25.62
CA ASP A 118 -0.67 4.52 -26.52
C ASP A 118 -0.83 4.12 -27.99
N ARG A 119 -0.99 2.82 -28.28
CA ARG A 119 -1.24 2.32 -29.64
C ARG A 119 -2.57 2.83 -30.18
N ILE A 120 -3.64 2.75 -29.38
CA ILE A 120 -4.97 3.21 -29.80
C ILE A 120 -4.95 4.72 -30.06
N LYS A 121 -4.34 5.52 -29.19
CA LYS A 121 -4.16 6.96 -29.41
C LYS A 121 -3.50 7.28 -30.74
N LYS A 122 -2.38 6.62 -31.04
CA LYS A 122 -1.66 6.79 -32.32
C LYS A 122 -2.46 6.30 -33.53
N GLN A 123 -3.17 5.18 -33.39
CA GLN A 123 -3.86 4.53 -34.50
C GLN A 123 -5.16 5.26 -34.88
N TYR A 124 -5.86 5.84 -33.90
CA TYR A 124 -7.17 6.46 -34.08
C TYR A 124 -7.18 7.98 -33.86
N ASP A 125 -6.01 8.58 -33.61
CA ASP A 125 -5.82 10.02 -33.37
C ASP A 125 -6.71 10.56 -32.22
N ILE A 126 -6.67 9.87 -31.08
CA ILE A 126 -7.40 10.22 -29.83
C ILE A 126 -6.46 10.47 -28.65
#